data_AF-A0A378WSV2-F1
#
_entry.id   AF-A0A378WSV2-F1
#
_cell.length_a   1.000
_cell.length_b   1.000
_cell.length_c   1.000
_cell.angle_alpha   90.00
_cell.angle_beta   90.00
_cell.angle_gamma   90.00
#
_symmetry.space_group_name_H-M   'P 1'
#
loop_
_entity.id
_entity.type
_entity.pdbx_description
1 polymer ?
#
loop_
_entity_poly.entity_id
_entity_poly.type
_entity_poly.pdbx_seq_one_letter_code
_entity_poly.pdbx_strand_id
1 'polypeptide(L)'
;MRSSVDDETLISGLINEFWVATERGVPREMAALMCAEEAEQFLDDVGEPDYDPDDDAPPVDPIGAPAFEVSGIRVYGEVALARIAHSPDNVGTMFFRHEAGKWTVCADADEDLSLEQLEDDVWPALPADATDLMRTVGALRRTPIGELTVEDLRRLLGQRAGVDVLLPRVLAQLNWDPLIAGDLFPGDVLVATLRVDRKHWEQDPVALVRIRHIIDTVRELGDLTRHGAPHEEIWSAVTDFLAGLPGED
;
A
#
# COMPACT_ATOMS: atom_id res chain seq x y z
N MET A 1 -20.75 -23.56 -0.56
CA MET A 1 -19.38 -23.50 -1.10
C MET A 1 -19.45 -22.46 -2.20
N ARG A 2 -18.98 -21.24 -1.95
CA ARG A 2 -18.94 -20.17 -2.95
C ARG A 2 -17.92 -20.57 -4.02
N SER A 3 -18.25 -20.35 -5.29
CA SER A 3 -17.28 -20.56 -6.36
C SER A 3 -16.55 -19.25 -6.62
N SER A 4 -15.27 -19.30 -7.00
CA SER A 4 -14.50 -18.09 -7.30
C SER A 4 -15.13 -17.28 -8.45
N VAL A 5 -15.76 -17.96 -9.42
CA VAL A 5 -16.45 -17.31 -10.54
C VAL A 5 -17.66 -16.49 -10.07
N ASP A 6 -18.39 -16.97 -9.06
CA ASP A 6 -19.48 -16.21 -8.45
C ASP A 6 -18.92 -14.99 -7.70
N ASP A 7 -17.80 -15.16 -6.99
CA ASP A 7 -17.16 -14.08 -6.24
C ASP A 7 -16.58 -12.98 -7.13
N GLU A 8 -15.93 -13.34 -8.24
CA GLU A 8 -15.44 -12.38 -9.24
C GLU A 8 -16.58 -11.54 -9.84
N THR A 9 -17.74 -12.15 -10.06
CA THR A 9 -18.94 -11.46 -10.56
C THR A 9 -19.49 -10.49 -9.51
N LEU A 10 -19.54 -10.90 -8.25
CA LEU A 10 -19.98 -10.05 -7.14
C LEU A 10 -19.04 -8.85 -6.94
N ILE A 11 -17.73 -9.08 -6.98
CA ILE A 11 -16.73 -8.01 -6.85
C ILE A 11 -16.80 -7.05 -8.04
N SER A 12 -16.96 -7.55 -9.26
CA SER A 12 -17.18 -6.71 -10.44
C SER A 12 -18.43 -5.83 -10.29
N GLY A 13 -19.51 -6.38 -9.76
CA GLY A 13 -20.73 -5.61 -9.44
C GLY A 13 -20.47 -4.53 -8.41
N LEU A 14 -19.82 -4.88 -7.30
CA LEU A 14 -19.45 -3.96 -6.22
C LEU A 14 -18.58 -2.79 -6.72
N ILE A 15 -17.60 -3.04 -7.59
CA ILE A 15 -16.77 -1.98 -8.18
C ILE A 15 -17.63 -0.97 -8.95
N ASN A 16 -18.59 -1.45 -9.75
CA ASN A 16 -19.49 -0.57 -10.50
C ASN A 16 -20.40 0.23 -9.57
N GLU A 17 -20.97 -0.40 -8.52
CA GLU A 17 -21.79 0.27 -7.52
C GLU A 17 -21.00 1.34 -6.76
N PHE A 18 -19.76 1.02 -6.37
CA PHE A 18 -18.88 1.94 -5.66
C PHE A 18 -18.49 3.14 -6.53
N TRP A 19 -18.22 2.91 -7.81
CA TRP A 19 -17.98 4.01 -8.76
C TRP A 19 -19.20 4.92 -8.91
N VAL A 20 -20.40 4.35 -9.08
CA VAL A 20 -21.65 5.12 -9.15
C VAL A 20 -21.85 5.98 -7.90
N ALA A 21 -21.62 5.42 -6.71
CA ALA A 21 -21.71 6.16 -5.45
C ALA A 21 -20.69 7.32 -5.39
N THR A 22 -19.48 7.09 -5.90
CA THR A 22 -18.41 8.10 -5.95
C THR A 22 -18.76 9.24 -6.92
N GLU A 23 -19.27 8.94 -8.12
CA GLU A 23 -19.69 9.96 -9.11
C GLU A 23 -20.85 10.84 -8.61
N ARG A 24 -21.74 10.27 -7.79
CA ARG A 24 -22.81 11.03 -7.14
C ARG A 24 -22.32 11.90 -6.00
N GLY A 25 -21.14 11.59 -5.45
CA GLY A 25 -20.58 12.30 -4.31
C GLY A 25 -21.45 12.20 -3.05
N VAL A 26 -22.17 11.08 -2.85
CA VAL A 26 -23.04 10.87 -1.69
C VAL A 26 -22.30 10.01 -0.65
N PRO A 27 -21.80 10.59 0.46
CA PRO A 27 -20.92 9.87 1.40
C PRO A 27 -21.57 8.62 2.00
N ARG A 28 -22.88 8.65 2.26
CA ARG A 28 -23.62 7.52 2.81
C ARG A 28 -23.72 6.34 1.83
N GLU A 29 -23.84 6.59 0.53
CA GLU A 29 -23.85 5.52 -0.48
C GLU A 29 -22.47 4.85 -0.56
N MET A 30 -21.40 5.65 -0.51
CA MET A 30 -20.03 5.14 -0.48
C MET A 30 -19.78 4.31 0.79
N ALA A 31 -20.09 4.86 1.96
CA ALA A 31 -19.91 4.21 3.26
C ALA A 31 -20.62 2.84 3.36
N ALA A 32 -21.78 2.68 2.72
CA ALA A 32 -22.52 1.41 2.73
C ALA A 32 -21.82 0.26 1.99
N LEU A 33 -20.90 0.59 1.08
CA LEU A 33 -20.14 -0.34 0.23
C LEU A 33 -18.73 -0.60 0.76
N MET A 34 -18.30 0.13 1.78
CA MET A 34 -16.96 0.04 2.36
C MET A 34 -16.93 -0.83 3.63
N CYS A 35 -15.71 -1.22 4.03
CA CYS A 35 -15.47 -1.76 5.36
C CYS A 35 -15.83 -0.73 6.45
N ALA A 36 -16.14 -1.22 7.65
CA ALA A 36 -16.69 -0.39 8.72
C ALA A 36 -15.73 0.74 9.14
N GLU A 37 -14.43 0.48 9.24
CA GLU A 37 -13.43 1.46 9.65
C GLU A 37 -13.29 2.60 8.64
N GLU A 38 -13.24 2.30 7.34
CA GLU A 38 -13.23 3.36 6.32
C GLU A 38 -14.57 4.09 6.22
N ALA A 39 -15.69 3.39 6.41
CA ALA A 39 -17.02 3.98 6.38
C ALA A 39 -17.20 5.08 7.45
N GLU A 40 -16.59 4.93 8.63
CA GLU A 40 -16.64 5.94 9.70
C GLU A 40 -16.10 7.30 9.24
N GLN A 41 -15.02 7.33 8.44
CA GLN A 41 -14.41 8.57 7.94
C GLN A 41 -15.36 9.37 7.03
N PHE A 42 -16.21 8.68 6.26
CA PHE A 42 -17.21 9.32 5.39
C PHE A 42 -18.45 9.78 6.16
N LEU A 43 -18.68 9.24 7.34
CA LEU A 43 -19.84 9.54 8.17
C LEU A 43 -19.55 10.68 9.17
N ASP A 44 -18.30 10.85 9.61
CA ASP A 44 -17.88 11.92 10.51
C ASP A 44 -17.92 13.33 9.87
N ASP A 45 -17.77 13.41 8.54
CA ASP A 45 -17.88 14.66 7.77
C ASP A 45 -19.34 15.04 7.39
N VAL A 46 -20.32 14.20 7.76
CA VAL A 46 -21.74 14.49 7.50
C VAL A 46 -22.27 15.44 8.58
N GLY A 47 -22.26 16.74 8.27
CA GLY A 47 -22.93 17.78 9.03
C GLY A 47 -24.39 17.47 9.37
N GLU A 48 -24.90 18.16 10.40
CA GLU A 48 -26.14 17.95 11.16
C GLU A 48 -27.34 17.21 10.46
N PRO A 49 -28.10 16.40 11.23
CA PRO A 49 -29.14 15.48 10.73
C PRO A 49 -30.37 16.13 10.04
N ASP A 50 -30.43 17.46 9.95
CA ASP A 50 -31.53 18.23 9.34
C ASP A 50 -31.21 18.72 7.91
N TYR A 51 -30.07 18.37 7.31
CA TYR A 51 -29.82 18.60 5.89
C TYR A 51 -30.46 17.45 5.07
N ASP A 52 -31.61 17.72 4.47
CA ASP A 52 -32.20 16.88 3.43
C ASP A 52 -31.63 17.32 2.06
N PRO A 53 -30.65 16.59 1.49
CA PRO A 53 -30.06 16.94 0.21
C PRO A 53 -31.06 16.83 -0.95
N ASP A 54 -32.18 16.12 -0.77
CA ASP A 54 -33.17 15.87 -1.83
C ASP A 54 -34.19 17.01 -2.01
N ASP A 55 -34.25 17.99 -1.10
CA ASP A 55 -35.29 19.05 -1.15
C ASP A 55 -34.94 20.16 -2.17
N ASP A 56 -33.67 20.28 -2.61
CA ASP A 56 -33.19 21.27 -3.60
C ASP A 56 -32.10 20.73 -4.56
N ALA A 57 -31.83 19.42 -4.58
CA ALA A 57 -30.82 18.86 -5.48
C ALA A 57 -31.24 19.04 -6.96
N PRO A 58 -30.40 19.65 -7.81
CA PRO A 58 -30.65 19.65 -9.24
C PRO A 58 -30.74 18.19 -9.74
N PRO A 59 -31.53 17.92 -10.79
CA PRO A 59 -31.61 16.58 -11.36
C PRO A 59 -30.20 16.09 -11.70
N VAL A 60 -29.81 14.98 -11.08
CA VAL A 60 -28.51 14.35 -11.33
C VAL A 60 -28.52 13.87 -12.78
N ASP A 61 -27.58 14.36 -13.58
CA ASP A 61 -27.39 13.86 -14.93
C ASP A 61 -27.15 12.33 -14.90
N PRO A 62 -27.68 11.57 -15.87
CA PRO A 62 -27.44 10.13 -15.90
C PRO A 62 -25.93 9.87 -15.96
N ILE A 63 -25.44 9.14 -14.97
CA ILE A 63 -24.05 8.70 -14.90
C ILE A 63 -23.75 7.90 -16.16
N GLY A 64 -22.70 8.28 -16.87
CA GLY A 64 -22.27 7.63 -18.10
C GLY A 64 -21.81 6.19 -17.88
N ALA A 65 -21.25 5.56 -18.92
CA ALA A 65 -20.53 4.31 -18.72
C ALA A 65 -19.26 4.57 -17.90
N PRO A 66 -18.84 3.64 -17.02
CA PRO A 66 -17.61 3.77 -16.25
C PRO A 66 -16.40 4.04 -17.15
N ALA A 67 -15.61 5.06 -16.79
CA ALA A 67 -14.39 5.43 -17.49
C ALA A 67 -13.17 4.67 -16.94
N PHE A 68 -13.32 3.36 -16.75
CA PHE A 68 -12.25 2.46 -16.33
C PHE A 68 -12.49 1.03 -16.80
N GLU A 69 -11.42 0.26 -16.86
CA GLU A 69 -11.45 -1.18 -17.11
C GLU A 69 -11.14 -1.94 -15.81
N VAL A 70 -11.97 -2.93 -15.49
CA VAL A 70 -11.73 -3.87 -14.38
C VAL A 70 -11.04 -5.10 -14.93
N SER A 71 -9.93 -5.48 -14.32
CA SER A 71 -9.17 -6.68 -14.68
C SER A 71 -8.53 -7.31 -13.45
N GLY A 72 -7.98 -8.52 -13.62
CA GLY A 72 -7.15 -9.16 -12.58
C GLY A 72 -7.86 -9.39 -11.25
N ILE A 73 -9.17 -9.63 -11.24
CA ILE A 73 -9.91 -9.96 -10.02
C ILE A 73 -9.42 -11.30 -9.50
N ARG A 74 -8.94 -11.33 -8.25
CA ARG A 74 -8.35 -12.50 -7.62
C ARG A 74 -8.88 -12.62 -6.21
N VAL A 75 -9.38 -13.79 -5.87
CA VAL A 75 -10.00 -14.09 -4.57
C VAL A 75 -9.11 -15.05 -3.80
N TYR A 76 -8.78 -14.67 -2.56
CA TYR A 76 -7.95 -15.44 -1.63
C TYR A 76 -8.72 -15.63 -0.32
N GLY A 77 -9.63 -16.60 -0.30
CA GLY A 77 -10.50 -16.83 0.86
C GLY A 77 -11.49 -15.68 1.05
N GLU A 78 -11.35 -14.93 2.14
CA GLU A 78 -12.22 -13.80 2.50
C GLU A 78 -11.67 -12.43 2.05
N VAL A 79 -10.53 -12.40 1.37
CA VAL A 79 -9.96 -11.17 0.80
C VAL A 79 -9.79 -11.29 -0.71
N ALA A 80 -9.86 -10.17 -1.41
CA ALA A 80 -9.68 -10.11 -2.84
C ALA A 80 -9.03 -8.80 -3.29
N LEU A 81 -8.50 -8.81 -4.51
CA LEU A 81 -7.99 -7.62 -5.18
C LEU A 81 -8.52 -7.54 -6.60
N ALA A 82 -8.58 -6.34 -7.15
CA ALA A 82 -8.87 -6.08 -8.57
C ALA A 82 -7.99 -4.93 -9.08
N ARG A 83 -7.59 -5.00 -10.34
CA ARG A 83 -6.87 -3.91 -11.03
C ARG A 83 -7.86 -3.04 -11.78
N ILE A 84 -7.77 -1.73 -11.57
CA ILE A 84 -8.65 -0.72 -12.16
C ILE A 84 -7.80 0.20 -13.03
N ALA A 85 -8.02 0.17 -14.34
CA ALA A 85 -7.28 1.00 -15.29
C ALA A 85 -8.15 2.15 -15.80
N HIS A 86 -7.79 3.40 -15.50
CA HIS A 86 -8.42 4.58 -16.10
C HIS A 86 -7.75 4.94 -17.45
N SER A 87 -6.47 4.59 -17.58
CA SER A 87 -5.69 4.64 -18.81
C SER A 87 -4.60 3.56 -18.74
N PRO A 88 -3.90 3.22 -19.84
CA PRO A 88 -2.82 2.24 -19.80
C PRO A 88 -1.70 2.57 -18.80
N ASP A 89 -1.49 3.86 -18.51
CA ASP A 89 -0.46 4.36 -17.59
C ASP A 89 -1.02 4.68 -16.19
N ASN A 90 -2.33 4.55 -15.97
CA ASN A 90 -2.99 4.80 -14.69
C ASN A 90 -3.80 3.56 -14.27
N VAL A 91 -3.10 2.63 -13.63
CA VAL A 91 -3.66 1.39 -13.11
C VAL A 91 -3.58 1.42 -11.58
N GLY A 92 -4.73 1.48 -10.94
CA GLY A 92 -4.90 1.32 -9.50
C GLY A 92 -5.21 -0.11 -9.10
N THR A 93 -5.14 -0.38 -7.80
CA THR A 93 -5.60 -1.65 -7.21
C THR A 93 -6.66 -1.33 -6.17
N MET A 94 -7.79 -2.02 -6.26
CA MET A 94 -8.79 -2.03 -5.21
C MET A 94 -8.69 -3.33 -4.43
N PHE A 95 -8.92 -3.24 -3.14
CA PHE A 95 -8.91 -4.38 -2.22
C PHE A 95 -10.30 -4.54 -1.61
N PHE A 96 -10.63 -5.79 -1.31
CA PHE A 96 -11.95 -6.18 -0.85
C PHE A 96 -11.83 -7.20 0.26
N ARG A 97 -12.76 -7.11 1.21
CA ARG A 97 -12.93 -8.07 2.29
C ARG A 97 -14.36 -8.59 2.25
N HIS A 98 -14.55 -9.84 2.58
CA HIS A 98 -15.86 -10.42 2.73
C HIS A 98 -16.25 -10.40 4.20
N GLU A 99 -17.19 -9.52 4.55
CA GLU A 99 -17.65 -9.28 5.92
C GLU A 99 -19.16 -9.50 6.02
N ALA A 100 -19.60 -10.16 7.08
CA ALA A 100 -21.02 -10.38 7.37
C ALA A 100 -21.85 -10.94 6.19
N GLY A 101 -21.23 -11.70 5.28
CA GLY A 101 -21.91 -12.31 4.13
C GLY A 101 -21.96 -11.47 2.86
N LYS A 102 -21.24 -10.34 2.79
CA LYS A 102 -21.10 -9.51 1.57
C LYS A 102 -19.65 -9.10 1.34
N TRP A 103 -19.28 -8.88 0.08
CA TRP A 103 -18.03 -8.20 -0.24
C TRP A 103 -18.17 -6.69 0.03
N THR A 104 -17.10 -6.09 0.52
CA THR A 104 -16.96 -4.64 0.78
C THR A 104 -15.62 -4.15 0.25
N VAL A 105 -15.55 -2.84 -0.06
CA VAL A 105 -14.31 -2.15 -0.44
C VAL A 105 -13.54 -1.80 0.83
N CYS A 106 -12.32 -2.31 0.97
CA CYS A 106 -11.54 -2.19 2.19
C CYS A 106 -10.10 -1.89 1.79
N ALA A 107 -9.62 -0.68 2.05
CA ALA A 107 -8.30 -0.25 1.59
C ALA A 107 -7.18 -1.02 2.29
N ASP A 108 -7.44 -1.44 3.54
CA ASP A 108 -6.53 -2.19 4.41
C ASP A 108 -6.47 -3.69 4.11
N ALA A 109 -7.35 -4.24 3.27
CA ALA A 109 -7.42 -5.68 3.03
C ALA A 109 -6.18 -6.23 2.30
N ASP A 110 -5.28 -5.36 1.85
CA ASP A 110 -3.96 -5.76 1.36
C ASP A 110 -2.98 -6.17 2.45
N GLU A 111 -3.25 -5.86 3.71
CA GLU A 111 -2.48 -6.35 4.87
C GLU A 111 -2.65 -7.87 5.06
N ASP A 112 -3.81 -8.42 4.71
CA ASP A 112 -4.08 -9.86 4.76
C ASP A 112 -3.48 -10.64 3.58
N LEU A 113 -2.91 -9.92 2.60
CA LEU A 113 -2.28 -10.50 1.42
C LEU A 113 -0.76 -10.53 1.58
N SER A 114 -0.16 -11.58 1.05
CA SER A 114 1.30 -11.71 0.95
C SER A 114 1.84 -11.05 -0.32
N LEU A 115 3.17 -10.82 -0.36
CA LEU A 115 3.84 -10.30 -1.56
C LEU A 115 3.58 -11.18 -2.79
N GLU A 116 3.64 -12.50 -2.63
CA GLU A 116 3.37 -13.46 -3.71
C GLU A 116 1.98 -13.24 -4.33
N GLN A 117 0.96 -12.96 -3.50
CA GLN A 117 -0.42 -12.74 -3.95
C GLN A 117 -0.62 -11.37 -4.61
N LEU A 118 0.03 -10.32 -4.10
CA LEU A 118 -0.08 -8.96 -4.61
C LEU A 118 0.66 -8.76 -5.92
N GLU A 119 1.83 -9.40 -6.06
CA GLU A 119 2.65 -9.35 -7.28
C GLU A 119 2.19 -10.36 -8.34
N ASP A 120 1.32 -11.31 -7.97
CA ASP A 120 1.01 -12.50 -8.80
C ASP A 120 2.28 -13.27 -9.22
N ASP A 121 3.27 -13.32 -8.33
CA ASP A 121 4.58 -13.91 -8.62
C ASP A 121 4.88 -15.06 -7.67
N VAL A 122 4.42 -16.25 -8.07
CA VAL A 122 4.67 -17.51 -7.35
C VAL A 122 6.11 -17.96 -7.56
N TRP A 123 6.88 -17.91 -6.49
CA TRP A 123 8.28 -18.34 -6.54
C TRP A 123 8.38 -19.86 -6.70
N PRO A 124 9.30 -20.35 -7.56
CA PRO A 124 9.51 -21.77 -7.73
C PRO A 124 9.97 -22.41 -6.41
N ALA A 125 9.78 -23.73 -6.32
CA ALA A 125 10.31 -24.50 -5.20
C ALA A 125 11.81 -24.28 -5.07
N LEU A 126 12.25 -23.92 -3.87
CA LEU A 126 13.66 -23.71 -3.58
C LEU A 126 14.44 -25.02 -3.78
N PRO A 127 15.67 -24.96 -4.32
CA PRO A 127 16.50 -26.15 -4.47
C PRO A 127 16.91 -26.71 -3.10
N ALA A 128 17.31 -27.98 -3.08
CA ALA A 128 17.65 -28.68 -1.83
C ALA A 128 18.79 -27.98 -1.06
N ASP A 129 19.73 -27.37 -1.77
CA ASP A 129 20.89 -26.63 -1.26
C ASP A 129 20.64 -25.13 -1.03
N ALA A 130 19.38 -24.67 -1.05
CA ALA A 130 19.04 -23.28 -0.78
C ALA A 130 19.58 -22.83 0.59
N THR A 131 20.15 -21.61 0.61
CA THR A 131 20.68 -20.99 1.82
C THR A 131 19.56 -20.60 2.79
N ASP A 132 19.90 -20.39 4.06
CA ASP A 132 18.93 -19.96 5.07
C ASP A 132 18.29 -18.61 4.71
N LEU A 133 19.05 -17.70 4.07
CA LEU A 133 18.53 -16.43 3.58
C LEU A 133 17.47 -16.64 2.49
N MET A 134 17.72 -17.52 1.51
CA MET A 134 16.74 -17.83 0.46
C MET A 134 15.46 -18.43 1.05
N ARG A 135 15.59 -19.34 2.03
CA ARG A 135 14.44 -19.94 2.72
C ARG A 135 13.65 -18.90 3.51
N THR A 136 14.35 -18.00 4.20
CA THR A 136 13.73 -16.92 4.97
C THR A 136 12.97 -15.97 4.06
N VAL A 137 13.60 -15.44 3.01
CA VAL A 137 12.92 -14.54 2.04
C VAL A 137 11.73 -15.24 1.39
N GLY A 138 11.88 -16.51 1.00
CA GLY A 138 10.79 -17.28 0.41
C GLY A 138 9.62 -17.54 1.37
N ALA A 139 9.86 -17.63 2.68
CA ALA A 139 8.81 -17.73 3.69
C ALA A 139 8.11 -16.39 3.90
N LEU A 140 8.89 -15.31 4.04
CA LEU A 140 8.37 -13.95 4.24
C LEU A 140 7.51 -13.48 3.06
N ARG A 141 7.87 -13.82 1.82
CA ARG A 141 7.05 -13.52 0.64
C ARG A 141 5.64 -14.14 0.65
N ARG A 142 5.42 -15.17 1.47
CA ARG A 142 4.13 -15.86 1.65
C ARG A 142 3.46 -15.53 2.97
N THR A 143 4.06 -14.66 3.77
CA THR A 143 3.49 -14.14 5.01
C THR A 143 2.60 -12.95 4.64
N PRO A 144 1.37 -12.84 5.21
CA PRO A 144 0.55 -11.65 5.06
C PRO A 144 1.34 -10.40 5.46
N ILE A 145 1.18 -9.31 4.72
CA ILE A 145 2.01 -8.12 4.94
C ILE A 145 1.77 -7.49 6.31
N GLY A 146 0.54 -7.52 6.82
CA GLY A 146 0.21 -7.04 8.17
C GLY A 146 0.88 -7.83 9.30
N GLU A 147 1.35 -9.05 9.01
CA GLU A 147 2.10 -9.88 9.96
C GLU A 147 3.62 -9.69 9.88
N LEU A 148 4.13 -8.95 8.89
CA LEU A 148 5.57 -8.70 8.74
C LEU A 148 6.06 -7.74 9.82
N THR A 149 7.14 -8.12 10.49
CA THR A 149 7.82 -7.24 11.44
C THR A 149 8.66 -6.19 10.74
N VAL A 150 9.08 -5.16 11.47
CA VAL A 150 10.04 -4.15 10.99
C VAL A 150 11.33 -4.80 10.49
N GLU A 151 11.79 -5.84 11.17
CA GLU A 151 12.94 -6.63 10.75
C GLU A 151 12.69 -7.31 9.40
N ASP A 152 11.52 -7.92 9.22
CA ASP A 152 11.16 -8.60 7.98
C ASP A 152 11.08 -7.63 6.80
N LEU A 153 10.49 -6.45 7.01
CA LEU A 153 10.45 -5.38 6.02
C LEU A 153 11.86 -4.94 5.60
N ARG A 154 12.75 -4.70 6.58
CA ARG A 154 14.16 -4.38 6.32
C ARG A 154 14.86 -5.50 5.55
N ARG A 155 14.65 -6.76 5.95
CA ARG A 155 15.24 -7.93 5.30
C ARG A 155 14.78 -8.04 3.85
N LEU A 156 13.48 -7.94 3.57
CA LEU A 156 12.91 -8.02 2.23
C LEU A 156 13.41 -6.88 1.33
N LEU A 157 13.38 -5.64 1.80
CA LEU A 157 13.92 -4.48 1.07
C LEU A 157 15.43 -4.65 0.79
N GLY A 158 16.20 -5.10 1.79
CA GLY A 158 17.63 -5.37 1.63
C GLY A 158 17.94 -6.46 0.59
N GLN A 159 17.00 -7.38 0.36
CA GLN A 159 17.07 -8.41 -0.68
C GLN A 159 16.36 -7.99 -2.00
N ARG A 160 15.85 -6.76 -2.07
CA ARG A 160 15.12 -6.20 -3.23
C ARG A 160 13.89 -7.04 -3.62
N ALA A 161 13.24 -7.65 -2.63
CA ALA A 161 12.01 -8.41 -2.82
C ALA A 161 10.81 -7.55 -2.41
N GLY A 162 9.75 -7.50 -3.24
CA GLY A 162 8.52 -6.80 -2.86
C GLY A 162 8.61 -5.28 -2.89
N VAL A 163 9.61 -4.67 -3.55
CA VAL A 163 9.93 -3.24 -3.35
C VAL A 163 8.74 -2.33 -3.64
N ASP A 164 8.02 -2.55 -4.74
CA ASP A 164 6.86 -1.73 -5.12
C ASP A 164 5.75 -1.76 -4.07
N VAL A 165 5.61 -2.89 -3.36
CA VAL A 165 4.60 -3.08 -2.32
C VAL A 165 5.07 -2.56 -0.96
N LEU A 166 6.36 -2.77 -0.63
CA LEU A 166 6.91 -2.49 0.70
C LEU A 166 7.41 -1.06 0.85
N LEU A 167 7.91 -0.43 -0.21
CA LEU A 167 8.48 0.92 -0.13
C LEU A 167 7.48 1.96 0.41
N PRO A 168 6.21 2.02 -0.06
CA PRO A 168 5.23 2.96 0.50
C PRO A 168 4.97 2.75 2.00
N ARG A 169 4.93 1.49 2.45
CA ARG A 169 4.69 1.10 3.85
C ARG A 169 5.86 1.47 4.76
N VAL A 170 7.07 1.18 4.31
CA VAL A 170 8.28 1.50 5.06
C VAL A 170 8.48 3.02 5.14
N LEU A 171 8.15 3.76 4.08
CA LEU A 171 8.15 5.22 4.13
C LEU A 171 7.14 5.77 5.13
N ALA A 172 5.95 5.17 5.26
CA ALA A 172 4.99 5.57 6.28
C ALA A 172 5.52 5.35 7.70
N GLN A 173 6.19 4.22 7.97
CA GLN A 173 6.82 3.95 9.27
C GLN A 173 7.99 4.91 9.55
N LEU A 174 8.87 5.15 8.56
CA LEU A 174 10.00 6.07 8.69
C LEU A 174 9.56 7.53 8.87
N ASN A 175 8.40 7.91 8.34
CA ASN A 175 7.83 9.23 8.56
C ASN A 175 7.40 9.44 10.03
N TRP A 176 7.04 8.36 10.73
CA TRP A 176 6.72 8.39 12.15
C TRP A 176 7.97 8.28 13.04
N ASP A 177 8.87 7.34 12.72
CA ASP A 177 10.15 7.15 13.40
C ASP A 177 11.28 6.95 12.39
N PRO A 178 12.05 8.00 12.06
CA PRO A 178 13.15 7.92 11.09
C PRO A 178 14.31 7.02 11.53
N LEU A 179 14.43 6.70 12.82
CA LEU A 179 15.47 5.85 13.39
C LEU A 179 14.94 4.49 13.86
N ILE A 180 13.76 4.08 13.38
CA ILE A 180 13.19 2.77 13.68
C ILE A 180 14.21 1.64 13.39
N ALA A 181 14.30 0.68 14.30
CA ALA A 181 15.27 -0.42 14.26
C ALA A 181 14.61 -1.72 13.81
N GLY A 182 15.21 -2.38 12.82
CA GLY A 182 14.85 -3.68 12.27
C GLY A 182 15.84 -4.78 12.67
N ASP A 183 16.31 -4.77 13.93
CA ASP A 183 17.20 -5.76 14.56
C ASP A 183 18.72 -5.61 14.30
N LEU A 184 19.20 -4.60 13.57
CA LEU A 184 20.64 -4.32 13.44
C LEU A 184 21.07 -3.14 14.31
N PHE A 185 20.49 -1.97 14.08
CA PHE A 185 20.77 -0.73 14.79
C PHE A 185 19.66 0.31 14.54
N PRO A 186 19.50 1.34 15.41
CA PRO A 186 18.57 2.43 15.14
C PRO A 186 18.85 3.13 13.81
N GLY A 187 17.89 3.11 12.89
CA GLY A 187 18.00 3.66 11.53
C GLY A 187 18.45 2.66 10.46
N ASP A 188 18.61 1.38 10.77
CA ASP A 188 18.95 0.34 9.79
C ASP A 188 17.87 0.14 8.72
N VAL A 189 16.60 0.40 9.05
CA VAL A 189 15.48 0.43 8.09
C VAL A 189 15.67 1.56 7.09
N LEU A 190 15.97 2.77 7.55
CA LEU A 190 16.28 3.90 6.68
C LEU A 190 17.45 3.57 5.75
N VAL A 191 18.53 3.01 6.28
CA VAL A 191 19.70 2.59 5.47
C VAL A 191 19.32 1.56 4.42
N ALA A 192 18.49 0.56 4.76
CA ALA A 192 18.01 -0.42 3.79
C ALA A 192 17.13 0.23 2.70
N THR A 193 16.25 1.15 3.08
CA THR A 193 15.38 1.90 2.16
C THR A 193 16.18 2.76 1.19
N LEU A 194 17.17 3.51 1.67
CA LEU A 194 18.03 4.35 0.84
C LEU A 194 18.86 3.56 -0.19
N ARG A 195 19.06 2.25 0.04
CA ARG A 195 19.77 1.33 -0.86
C ARG A 195 18.89 0.65 -1.91
N VAL A 196 17.58 0.91 -1.91
CA VAL A 196 16.67 0.44 -2.95
C VAL A 196 17.11 0.97 -4.32
N ASP A 197 16.99 0.12 -5.34
CA ASP A 197 17.41 0.46 -6.71
C ASP A 197 16.73 1.74 -7.21
N ARG A 198 17.53 2.61 -7.85
CA ARG A 198 17.14 3.92 -8.36
C ARG A 198 15.82 3.94 -9.15
N LYS A 199 15.58 2.90 -9.97
CA LYS A 199 14.38 2.78 -10.81
C LYS A 199 13.07 2.97 -10.03
N HIS A 200 12.99 2.45 -8.80
CA HIS A 200 11.77 2.53 -8.00
C HIS A 200 11.49 3.97 -7.53
N TRP A 201 12.55 4.74 -7.29
CA TRP A 201 12.44 6.14 -6.92
C TRP A 201 12.09 7.02 -8.13
N GLU A 202 12.65 6.73 -9.30
CA GLU A 202 12.34 7.49 -10.54
C GLU A 202 10.90 7.28 -11.00
N GLN A 203 10.32 6.12 -10.71
CA GLN A 203 8.95 5.77 -11.04
C GLN A 203 7.93 6.32 -10.03
N ASP A 204 8.37 6.78 -8.86
CA ASP A 204 7.51 7.29 -7.80
C ASP A 204 8.00 8.64 -7.24
N PRO A 205 7.59 9.76 -7.87
CA PRO A 205 7.89 11.11 -7.37
C PRO A 205 7.34 11.38 -5.96
N VAL A 206 6.25 10.72 -5.56
CA VAL A 206 5.65 10.89 -4.22
C VAL A 206 6.56 10.25 -3.17
N ALA A 207 7.08 9.05 -3.43
CA ALA A 207 8.07 8.41 -2.59
C ALA A 207 9.35 9.26 -2.45
N LEU A 208 9.80 9.89 -3.54
CA LEU A 208 10.96 10.80 -3.52
C LEU A 208 10.76 12.01 -2.59
N VAL A 209 9.59 12.64 -2.63
CA VAL A 209 9.26 13.74 -1.72
C VAL A 209 9.25 13.26 -0.27
N ARG A 210 8.64 12.09 0.01
CA ARG A 210 8.58 11.51 1.35
C ARG A 210 9.96 11.20 1.92
N ILE A 211 10.83 10.53 1.16
CA ILE A 211 12.17 10.19 1.66
C ILE A 211 13.03 11.44 1.88
N ARG A 212 12.89 12.48 1.06
CA ARG A 212 13.57 13.77 1.29
C ARG A 212 13.12 14.41 2.60
N HIS A 213 11.81 14.40 2.88
CA HIS A 213 11.28 14.88 4.15
C HIS A 213 11.84 14.09 5.34
N ILE A 214 11.86 12.76 5.27
CA ILE A 214 12.45 11.90 6.30
C ILE A 214 13.93 12.24 6.52
N ILE A 215 14.70 12.45 5.45
CA ILE A 215 16.12 12.85 5.55
C ILE A 215 16.24 14.20 6.28
N ASP A 216 15.37 15.17 5.99
CA ASP A 216 15.37 16.45 6.69
C ASP A 216 15.04 16.30 8.18
N THR A 217 14.09 15.43 8.55
CA THR A 217 13.83 15.09 9.96
C THR A 217 15.07 14.49 10.62
N VAL A 218 15.80 13.59 9.94
CA VAL A 218 17.06 13.03 10.47
C VAL A 218 18.13 14.10 10.64
N ARG A 219 18.18 15.11 9.75
CA ARG A 219 19.10 16.27 9.91
C ARG A 219 18.78 17.06 11.18
N GLU A 220 17.50 17.26 11.47
CA GLU A 220 17.05 17.98 12.66
C GLU A 220 17.40 17.27 13.98
N LEU A 221 17.52 15.94 13.98
CA LEU A 221 17.98 15.16 15.13
C LEU A 221 19.45 15.46 15.51
N GLY A 222 20.24 16.00 14.57
CA GLY A 222 21.62 16.39 14.78
C GLY A 222 22.57 15.20 14.97
N ASP A 223 23.26 15.17 16.12
CA ASP A 223 24.22 14.11 16.44
C ASP A 223 23.49 12.79 16.77
N LEU A 224 23.34 11.95 15.74
CA LEU A 224 22.71 10.63 15.81
C LEU A 224 23.29 9.69 16.88
N THR A 225 24.53 9.87 17.33
CA THR A 225 25.10 9.04 18.40
C THR A 225 24.36 9.23 19.73
N ARG A 226 23.73 10.39 19.94
CA ARG A 226 22.87 10.68 21.10
C ARG A 226 21.58 9.86 21.12
N HIS A 227 21.23 9.29 19.97
CA HIS A 227 20.05 8.44 19.76
C HIS A 227 20.43 6.96 19.62
N GLY A 228 21.69 6.60 19.92
CA GLY A 228 22.18 5.23 19.80
C GLY A 228 22.35 4.75 18.35
N ALA A 229 22.27 5.65 17.38
CA ALA A 229 22.36 5.36 15.96
C ALA A 229 23.80 5.58 15.42
N PRO A 230 24.28 4.74 14.47
CA PRO A 230 25.60 4.88 13.89
C PRO A 230 25.65 6.08 12.92
N HIS A 231 26.05 7.24 13.45
CA HIS A 231 26.04 8.53 12.74
C HIS A 231 26.68 8.47 11.34
N GLU A 232 27.92 7.96 11.24
CA GLU A 232 28.66 7.91 9.98
C GLU A 232 28.03 6.96 8.95
N GLU A 233 27.49 5.82 9.39
CA GLU A 233 26.87 4.84 8.49
C GLU A 233 25.59 5.39 7.86
N ILE A 234 24.75 6.05 8.67
CA ILE A 234 23.50 6.67 8.19
C ILE A 234 23.82 7.82 7.25
N TRP A 235 24.72 8.74 7.61
CA TRP A 235 25.06 9.88 6.75
C TRP A 235 25.80 9.48 5.47
N SER A 236 26.58 8.40 5.49
CA SER A 236 27.14 7.82 4.26
C SER A 236 26.02 7.35 3.34
N ALA A 237 25.04 6.58 3.85
CA ALA A 237 23.92 6.10 3.04
C ALA A 237 23.06 7.23 2.49
N VAL A 238 22.80 8.27 3.28
CA VAL A 238 22.08 9.48 2.84
C VAL A 238 22.86 10.19 1.73
N THR A 239 24.16 10.39 1.91
CA THR A 239 25.00 11.08 0.92
C THR A 239 25.04 10.31 -0.40
N ASP A 240 25.23 8.99 -0.35
CA ASP A 240 25.25 8.14 -1.54
C ASP A 240 23.90 8.16 -2.27
N PHE A 241 22.79 8.10 -1.52
CA PHE A 241 21.45 8.17 -2.08
C PHE A 241 21.19 9.49 -2.80
N LEU A 242 21.50 10.62 -2.16
CA LEU A 242 21.29 11.96 -2.72
C LEU A 242 22.20 12.21 -3.93
N ALA A 243 23.46 11.77 -3.88
CA ALA A 243 24.41 11.94 -4.97
C ALA A 243 23.97 11.18 -6.25
N GLY A 244 23.22 10.09 -6.10
CA GLY A 244 22.73 9.34 -7.24
C GLY A 244 21.37 9.82 -7.79
N LEU A 245 20.69 10.78 -7.16
CA LEU A 245 19.42 11.29 -7.67
C LEU A 245 19.68 12.16 -8.91
N PRO A 246 18.77 12.18 -9.91
CA PRO A 246 18.86 13.17 -10.98
C PRO A 246 18.92 14.57 -10.36
N GLY A 247 19.91 15.37 -10.81
CA GLY A 247 20.09 16.73 -10.31
C GLY A 247 18.82 17.56 -10.52
N GLU A 248 18.43 18.32 -9.50
CA GLU A 248 17.56 19.48 -9.70
C GLU A 248 18.41 20.54 -10.41
N ASP A 249 18.46 20.48 -11.74
CA ASP A 249 18.92 21.60 -12.57
C ASP A 249 17.86 22.72 -12.61
#